data_AF-A0A2E6HZ45-F1
#
_entry.id   AF-A0A2E6HZ45-F1
#
_cell.length_a   1.000
_cell.length_b   1.000
_cell.length_c   1.000
_cell.angle_alpha   90.00
_cell.angle_beta   90.00
_cell.angle_gamma   90.00
#
_symmetry.space_group_name_H-M   'P 1'
#
loop_
_entity.id
_entity.type
_entity.pdbx_description
1 polymer ?
#
loop_
_entity_poly.entity_id
_entity_poly.type
_entity_poly.pdbx_seq_one_letter_code
_entity_poly.pdbx_strand_id
1 'polypeptide(L)'
;MSEFPGPVLPPGRNGASKSFFIEPDAEPEARRWGRTYWLPEARTFHNFLYAYSALFGIPSFVEEALLRQPDRFSIKRLPLTIRSTASFVLDAFGFDRRTGRERNVLYSPGPAIRHVHARSEGKARITDPAMAYFVAQLYLAAARGETEESGHFDYVKSFLHAGGYPFPQNRTDLQDFVSDVDRELAGNRQQKLWGHLQPTATALDVDFDCEDLIEFLPSQTAGHFTRFISQKGDSS
;
A
#
# COMPACT_ATOMS: atom_id res chain seq x y z
N MET A 1 15.08 -9.73 45.82
CA MET A 1 14.93 -9.88 44.37
C MET A 1 13.90 -8.85 43.94
N SER A 2 14.33 -7.88 43.14
CA SER A 2 13.57 -6.71 42.72
C SER A 2 12.72 -7.07 41.52
N GLU A 3 11.40 -6.98 41.63
CA GLU A 3 10.49 -7.03 40.49
C GLU A 3 10.53 -5.67 39.79
N PHE A 4 10.94 -5.67 38.51
CA PHE A 4 10.85 -4.50 37.65
C PHE A 4 9.38 -4.25 37.32
N PRO A 5 8.80 -3.07 37.61
CA PRO A 5 7.48 -2.74 37.10
C PRO A 5 7.60 -2.50 35.59
N GLY A 6 6.89 -3.31 34.81
CA GLY A 6 6.68 -3.07 33.38
C GLY A 6 5.98 -1.72 33.15
N PRO A 7 6.11 -1.12 31.96
CA PRO A 7 5.55 0.18 31.67
C PRO A 7 4.03 0.17 31.85
N VAL A 8 3.55 1.02 32.76
CA VAL A 8 2.14 1.29 33.00
C VAL A 8 1.61 2.06 31.78
N LEU A 9 0.81 1.39 30.95
CA LEU A 9 0.03 2.09 29.92
C LEU A 9 -1.06 2.92 30.61
N PRO A 10 -1.25 4.21 30.25
CA PRO A 10 -2.28 5.02 30.89
C PRO A 10 -3.68 4.50 30.56
N PRO A 11 -4.65 4.64 31.48
CA PRO A 11 -6.02 4.21 31.25
C PRO A 11 -6.65 5.00 30.10
N GLY A 12 -7.36 4.28 29.23
CA GLY A 12 -7.96 4.80 28.01
C GLY A 12 -8.84 6.03 28.23
N ARG A 13 -8.47 7.13 27.57
CA ARG A 13 -9.39 8.24 27.32
C ARG A 13 -10.32 7.85 26.17
N ASN A 14 -11.53 7.39 26.53
CA ASN A 14 -12.69 7.50 25.65
C ASN A 14 -12.81 8.96 25.19
N GLY A 15 -12.51 9.21 23.91
CA GLY A 15 -12.57 10.55 23.31
C GLY A 15 -11.23 11.26 23.04
N ALA A 16 -10.11 10.55 22.96
CA ALA A 16 -8.85 11.17 22.52
C ALA A 16 -9.01 11.73 21.08
N SER A 17 -8.89 13.05 20.94
CA SER A 17 -8.67 13.71 19.65
C SER A 17 -7.60 12.94 18.89
N LYS A 18 -7.98 12.31 17.77
CA LYS A 18 -7.01 11.66 16.89
C LYS A 18 -6.10 12.78 16.36
N SER A 19 -4.90 12.91 16.92
CA SER A 19 -3.94 13.88 16.45
C SER A 19 -3.72 13.63 14.96
N PHE A 20 -3.91 14.68 14.15
CA PHE A 20 -3.61 14.65 12.72
C PHE A 20 -2.11 14.70 12.46
N PHE A 21 -1.29 14.73 13.50
CA PHE A 21 0.16 14.92 13.44
C PHE A 21 0.87 13.79 14.19
N ILE A 22 2.08 13.49 13.74
CA ILE A 22 3.00 12.61 14.45
C ILE A 22 3.55 13.39 15.64
N GLU A 23 3.65 12.74 16.80
CA GLU A 23 4.26 13.35 17.98
C GLU A 23 5.75 13.66 17.71
N PRO A 24 6.30 14.79 18.20
CA PRO A 24 7.68 15.19 17.92
C PRO A 24 8.72 14.09 18.18
N ASP A 25 8.52 13.28 19.22
CA ASP A 25 9.44 12.21 19.61
C ASP A 25 9.46 11.03 18.61
N ALA A 26 8.39 10.85 17.83
CA ALA A 26 8.27 9.81 16.80
C ALA A 26 8.67 10.30 15.39
N GLU A 27 8.86 11.61 15.19
CA GLU A 27 9.25 12.15 13.89
C GLU A 27 10.59 11.62 13.34
N PRO A 28 11.67 11.49 14.14
CA PRO A 28 12.94 11.01 13.62
C PRO A 28 12.84 9.61 13.02
N GLU A 29 12.06 8.74 13.67
CA GLU A 29 11.84 7.35 13.24
C GLU A 29 10.97 7.32 11.96
N ALA A 30 9.90 8.10 11.92
CA ALA A 30 9.07 8.25 10.72
C ALA A 30 9.88 8.73 9.51
N ARG A 31 10.73 9.76 9.67
CA ARG A 31 11.59 10.24 8.57
C ARG A 31 12.60 9.19 8.13
N ARG A 32 13.17 8.43 9.06
CA ARG A 32 14.08 7.32 8.74
C ARG A 32 13.38 6.29 7.86
N TRP A 33 12.20 5.81 8.25
CA TRP A 33 11.42 4.89 7.42
C TRP A 33 11.02 5.50 6.08
N GLY A 34 10.67 6.79 6.05
CA GLY A 34 10.46 7.55 4.82
C GLY A 34 11.62 7.43 3.85
N ARG A 35 12.84 7.67 4.33
CA ARG A 35 14.08 7.58 3.53
C ARG A 35 14.43 6.14 3.14
N THR A 36 14.19 5.18 4.02
CA THR A 36 14.54 3.77 3.79
C THR A 36 13.56 3.06 2.86
N TYR A 37 12.26 3.33 2.94
CA TYR A 37 11.25 2.48 2.27
C TYR A 37 10.47 3.19 1.17
N TRP A 38 10.43 4.53 1.18
CA TRP A 38 9.52 5.31 0.32
C TRP A 38 10.24 6.28 -0.62
N LEU A 39 11.40 6.80 -0.21
CA LEU A 39 12.21 7.70 -1.03
C LEU A 39 13.34 6.95 -1.75
N PRO A 40 13.76 7.39 -2.94
CA PRO A 40 13.25 8.53 -3.71
C PRO A 40 11.82 8.27 -4.22
N GLU A 41 11.12 9.32 -4.67
CA GLU A 41 9.71 9.24 -5.10
C GLU A 41 9.42 8.09 -6.08
N ALA A 42 10.33 7.83 -7.02
CA ALA A 42 10.22 6.73 -7.98
C ALA A 42 10.06 5.36 -7.29
N ARG A 43 10.72 5.14 -6.13
CA ARG A 43 10.54 3.91 -5.32
C ARG A 43 9.11 3.79 -4.83
N THR A 44 8.52 4.87 -4.32
CA THR A 44 7.10 4.83 -3.93
C THR A 44 6.22 4.44 -5.11
N PHE A 45 6.42 5.02 -6.29
CA PHE A 45 5.65 4.65 -7.48
C PHE A 45 5.80 3.18 -7.86
N HIS A 46 7.02 2.65 -7.77
CA HIS A 46 7.32 1.24 -7.97
C HIS A 46 6.53 0.36 -6.98
N ASN A 47 6.57 0.68 -5.69
CA ASN A 47 5.83 -0.05 -4.66
C ASN A 47 4.32 -0.07 -4.95
N PHE A 48 3.77 1.06 -5.41
CA PHE A 48 2.37 1.15 -5.80
C PHE A 48 2.03 0.31 -7.04
N LEU A 49 2.90 0.28 -8.05
CA LEU A 49 2.71 -0.58 -9.22
C LEU A 49 2.65 -2.06 -8.82
N TYR A 50 3.49 -2.48 -7.88
CA TYR A 50 3.52 -3.84 -7.33
C TYR A 50 2.26 -4.15 -6.52
N ALA A 51 1.81 -3.22 -5.67
CA ALA A 51 0.56 -3.41 -4.94
C ALA A 51 -0.66 -3.52 -5.89
N TYR A 52 -0.72 -2.71 -6.95
CA TYR A 52 -1.79 -2.78 -7.94
C TYR A 52 -1.73 -4.04 -8.80
N SER A 53 -0.55 -4.52 -9.18
CA SER A 53 -0.42 -5.76 -9.95
C SER A 53 -0.92 -6.99 -9.18
N ALA A 54 -0.63 -7.06 -7.87
CA ALA A 54 -1.18 -8.09 -6.99
C ALA A 54 -2.71 -7.98 -6.87
N LEU A 55 -3.24 -6.75 -6.75
CA LEU A 55 -4.68 -6.53 -6.72
C LEU A 55 -5.38 -6.98 -8.01
N PHE A 56 -4.75 -6.75 -9.17
CA PHE A 56 -5.28 -7.17 -10.47
C PHE A 56 -5.40 -8.70 -10.63
N GLY A 57 -4.63 -9.45 -9.85
CA GLY A 57 -4.72 -10.91 -9.76
C GLY A 57 -5.90 -11.45 -8.97
N ILE A 58 -6.65 -10.59 -8.27
CA ILE A 58 -7.79 -10.98 -7.43
C ILE A 58 -9.10 -10.44 -8.06
N PRO A 59 -9.82 -11.22 -8.89
CA PRO A 59 -10.94 -10.72 -9.67
C PRO A 59 -12.06 -10.07 -8.84
N SER A 60 -12.37 -10.61 -7.67
CA SER A 60 -13.42 -10.06 -6.80
C SER A 60 -13.09 -8.64 -6.33
N PHE A 61 -11.82 -8.37 -5.99
CA PHE A 61 -11.39 -7.04 -5.59
C PHE A 61 -11.35 -6.06 -6.76
N VAL A 62 -10.94 -6.53 -7.94
CA VAL A 62 -10.97 -5.72 -9.17
C VAL A 62 -12.40 -5.36 -9.57
N GLU A 63 -13.30 -6.33 -9.57
CA GLU A 63 -14.72 -6.13 -9.90
C GLU A 63 -15.36 -5.13 -8.95
N GLU A 64 -15.08 -5.25 -7.65
CA GLU A 64 -15.53 -4.28 -6.66
C GLU A 64 -14.99 -2.87 -6.96
N ALA A 65 -13.70 -2.77 -7.25
CA ALA A 65 -13.04 -1.50 -7.48
C ALA A 65 -13.51 -0.84 -8.80
N LEU A 66 -13.80 -1.63 -9.85
CA LEU A 66 -14.40 -1.15 -11.10
C LEU A 66 -15.86 -0.72 -10.91
N LEU A 67 -16.65 -1.43 -10.11
CA LEU A 67 -18.03 -1.06 -9.81
C LEU A 67 -18.11 0.29 -9.09
N ARG A 68 -17.18 0.53 -8.16
CA ARG A 68 -17.18 1.71 -7.30
C ARG A 68 -16.40 2.90 -7.89
N GLN A 69 -15.35 2.61 -8.65
CA GLN A 69 -14.37 3.59 -9.15
C GLN A 69 -13.91 3.25 -10.58
N PRO A 70 -14.82 3.19 -11.56
CA PRO A 70 -14.57 2.59 -12.89
C PRO A 70 -13.41 3.24 -13.64
N ASP A 71 -13.25 4.55 -13.51
CA ASP A 71 -12.21 5.27 -14.25
C ASP A 71 -10.81 5.06 -13.68
N ARG A 72 -10.65 4.70 -12.40
CA ARG A 72 -9.35 4.73 -11.71
C ARG A 72 -8.34 3.74 -12.26
N PHE A 73 -8.81 2.63 -12.84
CA PHE A 73 -7.97 1.58 -13.38
C PHE A 73 -7.77 1.66 -14.89
N SER A 74 -8.22 2.74 -15.53
CA SER A 74 -7.94 2.99 -16.95
C SER A 74 -6.48 3.41 -17.17
N ILE A 75 -5.92 3.11 -18.35
CA ILE A 75 -4.57 3.54 -18.75
C ILE A 75 -4.37 5.05 -18.56
N LYS A 76 -5.41 5.85 -18.83
CA LYS A 76 -5.37 7.31 -18.71
C LYS A 76 -5.31 7.81 -17.27
N ARG A 77 -5.96 7.12 -16.31
CA ARG A 77 -6.10 7.61 -14.92
C ARG A 77 -5.33 6.81 -13.89
N LEU A 78 -4.87 5.60 -14.19
CA LEU A 78 -4.07 4.80 -13.26
C LEU A 78 -2.78 5.53 -12.86
N PRO A 79 -2.01 6.16 -13.76
CA PRO A 79 -0.83 6.95 -13.37
C PRO A 79 -1.18 8.09 -12.42
N LEU A 80 -2.28 8.82 -12.68
CA LEU A 80 -2.75 9.90 -11.81
C LEU A 80 -3.20 9.38 -10.45
N THR A 81 -3.85 8.22 -10.42
CA THR A 81 -4.28 7.56 -9.19
C THR A 81 -3.07 7.16 -8.34
N ILE A 82 -2.04 6.56 -8.94
CA ILE A 82 -0.79 6.24 -8.26
C ILE A 82 -0.12 7.52 -7.75
N ARG A 83 0.10 8.53 -8.60
CA ARG A 83 0.72 9.80 -8.18
C ARG A 83 0.00 10.43 -7.00
N SER A 84 -1.33 10.52 -7.07
CA SER A 84 -2.13 11.13 -6.01
C SER A 84 -2.08 10.33 -4.72
N THR A 85 -2.11 9.00 -4.80
CA THR A 85 -2.14 8.14 -3.60
C THR A 85 -0.76 8.06 -2.96
N ALA A 86 0.29 7.96 -3.77
CA ALA A 86 1.69 8.03 -3.35
C ALA A 86 2.02 9.35 -2.64
N SER A 87 1.47 10.48 -3.09
CA SER A 87 1.66 11.76 -2.40
C SER A 87 1.17 11.72 -0.95
N PHE A 88 0.08 11.02 -0.64
CA PHE A 88 -0.37 10.90 0.75
C PHE A 88 0.60 10.09 1.61
N VAL A 89 1.21 9.05 1.03
CA VAL A 89 2.25 8.25 1.71
C VAL A 89 3.53 9.07 1.86
N LEU A 90 3.93 9.85 0.87
CA LEU A 90 5.12 10.68 1.00
C LEU A 90 4.90 11.83 2.00
N ASP A 91 3.74 12.47 1.98
CA ASP A 91 3.34 13.48 2.96
C ASP A 91 3.30 12.90 4.39
N ALA A 92 2.85 11.64 4.53
CA ALA A 92 2.83 10.89 5.80
C ALA A 92 4.21 10.77 6.44
N PHE A 93 5.22 10.54 5.61
CA PHE A 93 6.61 10.40 6.04
C PHE A 93 7.38 11.73 5.98
N GLY A 94 6.67 12.85 5.84
CA GLY A 94 7.23 14.19 5.93
C GLY A 94 7.96 14.65 4.67
N PHE A 95 7.66 14.10 3.49
CA PHE A 95 8.24 14.55 2.22
C PHE A 95 7.24 15.34 1.38
N ASP A 96 7.54 16.62 1.11
CA ASP A 96 6.74 17.48 0.25
C ASP A 96 7.24 17.42 -1.19
N ARG A 97 6.49 16.69 -2.03
CA ARG A 97 6.78 16.55 -3.46
C ARG A 97 6.79 17.86 -4.25
N ARG A 98 6.02 18.87 -3.85
CA ARG A 98 5.94 20.15 -4.60
C ARG A 98 7.24 20.93 -4.50
N THR A 99 7.92 20.79 -3.36
CA THR A 99 9.17 21.49 -3.05
C THR A 99 10.40 20.58 -3.17
N GLY A 100 10.20 19.26 -3.24
CA GLY A 100 11.26 18.26 -3.17
C GLY A 100 11.99 18.25 -1.83
N ARG A 101 11.33 18.73 -0.76
CA ARG A 101 11.94 18.93 0.56
C ARG A 101 11.16 18.23 1.65
N GLU A 102 11.83 18.00 2.77
CA GLU A 102 11.17 17.54 3.98
C GLU A 102 10.28 18.64 4.59
N ARG A 103 9.13 18.23 5.14
CA ARG A 103 8.22 19.09 5.88
C ARG A 103 8.69 19.26 7.31
N ASN A 104 8.35 20.41 7.90
CA ASN A 104 8.62 20.69 9.30
C ASN A 104 7.65 19.98 10.27
N VAL A 105 6.50 19.52 9.77
CA VAL A 105 5.48 18.84 10.58
C VAL A 105 5.02 17.60 9.82
N LEU A 106 5.01 16.45 10.49
CA LEU A 106 4.54 15.19 9.91
C LEU A 106 3.06 14.97 10.24
N TYR A 107 2.31 14.52 9.24
CA TYR A 107 0.90 14.19 9.41
C TYR A 107 0.74 12.73 9.83
N SER A 108 -0.12 12.47 10.81
CA SER A 108 -0.66 11.13 11.05
C SER A 108 -1.62 10.81 9.90
N PRO A 109 -1.29 9.85 9.04
CA PRO A 109 -2.01 9.72 7.79
C PRO A 109 -3.25 8.84 7.94
N GLY A 110 -3.42 8.14 9.07
CA GLY A 110 -4.58 7.26 9.32
C GLY A 110 -5.88 8.06 9.29
N PRO A 111 -5.98 9.17 10.05
CA PRO A 111 -7.08 10.13 9.94
C PRO A 111 -7.22 10.74 8.53
N ALA A 112 -6.11 11.04 7.84
CA ALA A 112 -6.12 11.64 6.51
C ALA A 112 -6.65 10.67 5.43
N ILE A 113 -6.20 9.41 5.42
CA ILE A 113 -6.69 8.35 4.55
C ILE A 113 -8.16 8.09 4.85
N ARG A 114 -8.55 7.95 6.13
CA ARG A 114 -9.97 7.80 6.47
C ARG A 114 -10.81 8.98 5.99
N HIS A 115 -10.27 10.21 6.01
CA HIS A 115 -10.96 11.41 5.53
C HIS A 115 -11.06 11.45 4.00
N VAL A 116 -9.98 11.13 3.28
CA VAL A 116 -9.94 11.07 1.80
C VAL A 116 -10.79 9.92 1.26
N HIS A 117 -10.86 8.82 2.00
CA HIS A 117 -11.73 7.67 1.73
C HIS A 117 -13.06 7.74 2.48
N ALA A 118 -13.38 8.86 3.14
CA ALA A 118 -14.67 9.04 3.80
C ALA A 118 -15.80 9.00 2.77
N ARG A 119 -16.99 8.58 3.21
CA ARG A 119 -18.21 8.59 2.40
C ARG A 119 -18.43 10.02 1.88
N SER A 120 -18.12 10.24 0.60
CA SER A 120 -18.61 11.40 -0.14
C SER A 120 -19.89 10.97 -0.85
N GLU A 121 -20.88 11.85 -0.91
CA GLU A 121 -22.11 11.58 -1.64
C GLU A 121 -21.78 11.16 -3.08
N GLY A 122 -22.25 9.97 -3.48
CA GLY A 122 -22.08 9.44 -4.82
C GLY A 122 -20.81 8.63 -5.11
N LYS A 123 -19.86 8.47 -4.16
CA LYS A 123 -18.69 7.58 -4.35
C LYS A 123 -18.63 6.49 -3.29
N ALA A 124 -18.95 5.26 -3.69
CA ALA A 124 -18.75 4.10 -2.85
C ALA A 124 -17.23 3.86 -2.61
N ARG A 125 -16.83 3.71 -1.34
CA ARG A 125 -15.44 3.36 -0.97
C ARG A 125 -15.19 1.87 -1.22
N ILE A 126 -13.98 1.50 -1.62
CA ILE A 126 -13.52 0.10 -1.63
C ILE A 126 -13.67 -0.49 -0.21
N THR A 127 -14.07 -1.76 -0.11
CA THR A 127 -14.26 -2.47 1.17
C THR A 127 -12.96 -2.54 1.97
N ASP A 128 -13.11 -2.64 3.30
CA ASP A 128 -11.96 -2.69 4.20
C ASP A 128 -11.04 -3.90 3.94
N PRO A 129 -11.53 -5.11 3.61
CA PRO A 129 -10.66 -6.24 3.24
C PRO A 129 -9.84 -6.02 1.96
N ALA A 130 -10.45 -5.48 0.90
CA ALA A 130 -9.73 -5.19 -0.34
C ALA A 130 -8.66 -4.10 -0.12
N MET A 131 -8.97 -3.10 0.71
CA MET A 131 -7.98 -2.11 1.14
C MET A 131 -6.87 -2.71 2.02
N ALA A 132 -7.22 -3.62 2.93
CA ALA A 132 -6.24 -4.31 3.78
C ALA A 132 -5.25 -5.14 2.95
N TYR A 133 -5.74 -5.88 1.97
CA TYR A 133 -4.90 -6.63 1.03
C TYR A 133 -4.01 -5.72 0.20
N PHE A 134 -4.56 -4.64 -0.37
CA PHE A 134 -3.78 -3.66 -1.12
C PHE A 134 -2.63 -3.08 -0.28
N VAL A 135 -2.90 -2.72 0.98
CA VAL A 135 -1.85 -2.16 1.84
C VAL A 135 -0.85 -3.23 2.29
N ALA A 136 -1.28 -4.47 2.53
CA ALA A 136 -0.37 -5.58 2.81
C ALA A 136 0.66 -5.73 1.69
N GLN A 137 0.21 -5.70 0.44
CA GLN A 137 1.08 -5.75 -0.74
C GLN A 137 1.99 -4.52 -0.85
N LEU A 138 1.48 -3.33 -0.52
CA LEU A 138 2.29 -2.10 -0.52
C LEU A 138 3.42 -2.17 0.52
N TYR A 139 3.14 -2.69 1.73
CA TYR A 139 4.16 -2.91 2.76
C TYR A 139 5.22 -3.92 2.29
N LEU A 140 4.79 -5.06 1.74
CA LEU A 140 5.71 -6.09 1.24
C LEU A 140 6.60 -5.55 0.12
N ALA A 141 6.04 -4.76 -0.79
CA ALA A 141 6.80 -4.12 -1.86
C ALA A 141 7.84 -3.14 -1.30
N ALA A 142 7.44 -2.31 -0.32
CA ALA A 142 8.34 -1.35 0.31
C ALA A 142 9.48 -2.02 1.07
N ALA A 143 9.24 -3.17 1.69
CA ALA A 143 10.25 -3.94 2.41
C ALA A 143 11.15 -4.80 1.48
N ARG A 144 10.85 -4.90 0.17
CA ARG A 144 11.61 -5.74 -0.77
C ARG A 144 13.02 -5.19 -0.94
N GLY A 145 14.02 -6.05 -0.69
CA GLY A 145 15.43 -5.72 -0.92
C GLY A 145 16.04 -4.77 0.12
N GLU A 146 15.26 -4.32 1.11
CA GLU A 146 15.74 -3.48 2.18
C GLU A 146 16.08 -4.31 3.42
N THR A 147 17.07 -3.86 4.19
CA THR A 147 17.34 -4.49 5.49
C THR A 147 16.15 -4.18 6.40
N GLU A 148 15.54 -5.24 6.95
CA GLU A 148 14.36 -5.07 7.77
C GLU A 148 14.71 -4.38 9.09
N GLU A 149 14.24 -3.15 9.25
CA GLU A 149 14.41 -2.38 10.48
C GLU A 149 13.31 -2.76 11.48
N SER A 150 13.70 -2.96 12.74
CA SER A 150 12.76 -3.15 13.84
C SER A 150 11.80 -1.96 13.92
N GLY A 151 10.50 -2.23 14.06
CA GLY A 151 9.49 -1.19 14.28
C GLY A 151 8.76 -0.70 13.02
N HIS A 152 9.29 -0.87 11.80
CA HIS A 152 8.59 -0.41 10.58
C HIS A 152 7.23 -1.09 10.40
N PHE A 153 7.17 -2.41 10.61
CA PHE A 153 5.90 -3.16 10.58
C PHE A 153 4.91 -2.61 11.62
N ASP A 154 5.36 -2.40 12.86
CA ASP A 154 4.49 -1.94 13.94
C ASP A 154 3.99 -0.52 13.70
N TYR A 155 4.81 0.33 13.08
CA TYR A 155 4.40 1.66 12.66
C TYR A 155 3.33 1.62 11.57
N VAL A 156 3.56 0.85 10.49
CA VAL A 156 2.58 0.69 9.40
C VAL A 156 1.28 0.06 9.92
N LYS A 157 1.37 -0.94 10.80
CA LYS A 157 0.23 -1.56 11.47
C LYS A 157 -0.57 -0.55 12.30
N SER A 158 0.11 0.18 13.19
CA SER A 158 -0.52 1.19 14.06
C SER A 158 -1.22 2.26 13.22
N PHE A 159 -0.58 2.68 12.15
CA PHE A 159 -1.12 3.59 11.15
C PHE A 159 -2.43 3.07 10.52
N LEU A 160 -2.48 1.81 10.12
CA LEU A 160 -3.66 1.22 9.47
C LEU A 160 -4.81 0.97 10.43
N HIS A 161 -4.51 0.49 11.64
CA HIS A 161 -5.49 0.33 12.70
C HIS A 161 -6.10 1.68 13.12
N ALA A 162 -5.31 2.75 13.17
CA ALA A 162 -5.80 4.10 13.42
C ALA A 162 -6.79 4.59 12.33
N GLY A 163 -6.55 4.18 11.08
CA GLY A 163 -7.46 4.36 9.94
C GLY A 163 -8.72 3.50 9.98
N GLY A 164 -8.77 2.48 10.84
CA GLY A 164 -9.87 1.54 10.99
C GLY A 164 -9.82 0.36 10.01
N TYR A 165 -8.67 0.10 9.40
CA TYR A 165 -8.50 -1.02 8.48
C TYR A 165 -8.13 -2.30 9.25
N PRO A 166 -8.68 -3.46 8.88
CA PRO A 166 -8.29 -4.74 9.46
C PRO A 166 -6.91 -5.12 8.91
N PHE A 167 -5.86 -4.87 9.68
CA PHE A 167 -4.49 -5.22 9.30
C PHE A 167 -3.93 -6.31 10.23
N PRO A 168 -3.12 -7.26 9.75
CA PRO A 168 -2.53 -8.33 10.56
C PRO A 168 -1.75 -7.85 11.79
N GLN A 169 -1.76 -8.62 12.88
CA GLN A 169 -1.16 -8.20 14.16
C GLN A 169 0.36 -8.34 14.18
N ASN A 170 0.87 -9.31 13.43
CA ASN A 170 2.27 -9.63 13.30
C ASN A 170 2.59 -10.03 11.84
N ARG A 171 3.87 -10.28 11.54
CA ARG A 171 4.34 -10.58 10.19
C ARG A 171 3.94 -11.97 9.70
N THR A 172 3.86 -12.95 10.59
CA THR A 172 3.40 -14.30 10.25
C THR A 172 1.93 -14.23 9.82
N ASP A 173 1.09 -13.55 10.61
CA ASP A 173 -0.31 -13.32 10.24
C ASP A 173 -0.44 -12.56 8.90
N LEU A 174 0.50 -11.67 8.58
CA LEU A 174 0.52 -10.96 7.29
C LEU A 174 0.79 -11.92 6.11
N GLN A 175 1.76 -12.80 6.26
CA GLN A 175 2.09 -13.80 5.24
C GLN A 175 0.94 -14.79 5.04
N ASP A 176 0.33 -15.23 6.15
CA ASP A 176 -0.83 -16.13 6.12
C ASP A 176 -2.03 -15.45 5.45
N PHE A 177 -2.34 -14.21 5.84
CA PHE A 177 -3.41 -13.42 5.24
C PHE A 177 -3.23 -13.26 3.72
N VAL A 178 -2.03 -12.91 3.26
CA VAL A 178 -1.73 -12.76 1.82
C VAL A 178 -1.87 -14.10 1.10
N SER A 179 -1.34 -15.17 1.69
CA SER A 179 -1.39 -16.52 1.11
C SER A 179 -2.82 -17.06 1.01
N ASP A 180 -3.65 -16.80 2.02
CA ASP A 180 -5.05 -17.22 2.05
C ASP A 180 -5.86 -16.48 0.98
N VAL A 181 -5.70 -15.15 0.88
CA VAL A 181 -6.35 -14.35 -0.16
C VAL A 181 -5.95 -14.83 -1.55
N ASP A 182 -4.67 -15.06 -1.78
CA ASP A 182 -4.16 -15.56 -3.07
C ASP A 182 -4.72 -16.94 -3.40
N ARG A 183 -4.68 -17.88 -2.44
CA ARG A 183 -5.18 -19.25 -2.62
C ARG A 183 -6.67 -19.28 -2.95
N GLU A 184 -7.47 -18.44 -2.30
CA GLU A 184 -8.93 -18.51 -2.39
C GLU A 184 -9.50 -17.66 -3.53
N LEU A 185 -8.85 -16.54 -3.84
CA LEU A 185 -9.44 -15.51 -4.70
C LEU A 185 -8.62 -15.21 -5.95
N ALA A 186 -7.41 -15.75 -6.14
CA ALA A 186 -6.64 -15.49 -7.35
C ALA A 186 -7.34 -16.03 -8.61
N GLY A 187 -7.21 -15.27 -9.69
CA GLY A 187 -7.80 -15.62 -10.98
C GLY A 187 -7.45 -14.63 -12.09
N ASN A 188 -7.93 -14.90 -13.30
CA ASN A 188 -7.52 -14.16 -14.51
C ASN A 188 -8.66 -13.39 -15.20
N ARG A 189 -9.86 -13.31 -14.60
CA ARG A 189 -11.04 -12.70 -15.25
C ARG A 189 -10.83 -11.25 -15.69
N GLN A 190 -9.94 -10.51 -15.02
CA GLN A 190 -9.60 -9.13 -15.34
C GLN A 190 -8.15 -8.96 -15.81
N GLN A 191 -7.53 -10.02 -16.36
CA GLN A 191 -6.12 -10.04 -16.77
C GLN A 191 -5.71 -8.91 -17.72
N LYS A 192 -6.65 -8.34 -18.49
CA LYS A 192 -6.40 -7.18 -19.35
C LYS A 192 -5.84 -5.96 -18.59
N LEU A 193 -6.16 -5.81 -17.30
CA LEU A 193 -5.66 -4.70 -16.48
C LEU A 193 -4.17 -4.80 -16.19
N TRP A 194 -3.58 -6.01 -16.21
CA TRP A 194 -2.12 -6.14 -16.17
C TRP A 194 -1.44 -5.50 -17.38
N GLY A 195 -2.13 -5.44 -18.52
CA GLY A 195 -1.67 -4.68 -19.70
C GLY A 195 -1.52 -3.18 -19.46
N HIS A 196 -2.11 -2.63 -18.38
CA HIS A 196 -1.99 -1.22 -18.03
C HIS A 196 -0.72 -0.91 -17.22
N LEU A 197 -0.01 -1.92 -16.70
CA LEU A 197 1.17 -1.73 -15.84
C LEU A 197 2.33 -1.06 -16.59
N GLN A 198 2.76 -1.59 -17.74
CA GLN A 198 3.87 -1.01 -18.50
C GLN A 198 3.61 0.44 -18.94
N PRO A 199 2.46 0.78 -19.57
CA PRO A 199 2.16 2.17 -19.91
C PRO A 199 2.13 3.08 -18.68
N THR A 200 1.69 2.56 -17.54
CA THR A 200 1.67 3.30 -16.28
C THR A 200 3.08 3.54 -15.76
N ALA A 201 3.95 2.53 -15.76
CA ALA A 201 5.35 2.66 -15.38
C ALA A 201 6.07 3.70 -16.23
N THR A 202 5.92 3.64 -17.56
CA THR A 202 6.46 4.64 -18.48
C THR A 202 5.93 6.04 -18.17
N ALA A 203 4.63 6.19 -17.90
CA ALA A 203 4.06 7.48 -17.54
C ALA A 203 4.53 8.00 -16.17
N LEU A 204 5.02 7.13 -15.29
CA LEU A 204 5.55 7.48 -13.97
C LEU A 204 7.08 7.64 -13.96
N ASP A 205 7.75 7.36 -15.09
CA ASP A 205 9.22 7.32 -15.20
C ASP A 205 9.85 6.33 -14.19
N VAL A 206 9.27 5.13 -14.11
CA VAL A 206 9.70 4.04 -13.25
C VAL A 206 10.14 2.87 -14.11
N ASP A 207 11.32 2.33 -13.79
CA ASP A 207 11.76 1.07 -14.37
C ASP A 207 10.92 -0.09 -13.82
N PHE A 208 10.28 -0.83 -14.70
CA PHE A 208 9.34 -1.87 -14.32
C PHE A 208 9.59 -3.12 -15.14
N ASP A 209 10.10 -4.13 -14.45
CA ASP A 209 10.38 -5.43 -14.99
C ASP A 209 9.28 -6.44 -14.58
N CYS A 210 8.89 -7.25 -15.56
CA CYS A 210 7.90 -8.31 -15.38
C CYS A 210 8.48 -9.52 -14.65
N GLU A 211 9.78 -9.82 -14.80
CA GLU A 211 10.42 -10.94 -14.08
C GLU A 211 10.49 -10.62 -12.59
N ASP A 212 10.99 -9.44 -12.24
CA ASP A 212 10.94 -8.92 -10.87
C ASP A 212 9.51 -8.91 -10.29
N LEU A 213 8.50 -8.56 -11.11
CA LEU A 213 7.12 -8.59 -10.67
C LEU A 213 6.66 -10.02 -10.35
N ILE A 214 7.02 -11.02 -11.16
CA ILE A 214 6.64 -12.42 -10.91
C ILE A 214 7.18 -12.89 -9.55
N GLU A 215 8.41 -12.53 -9.21
CA GLU A 215 9.01 -12.90 -7.91
C GLU A 215 8.31 -12.25 -6.72
N PHE A 216 7.77 -11.04 -6.91
CA PHE A 216 7.01 -10.34 -5.89
C PHE A 216 5.61 -10.92 -5.68
N LEU A 217 4.94 -11.34 -6.75
CA LEU A 217 3.55 -11.74 -6.70
C LEU A 217 3.34 -13.03 -5.87
N PRO A 218 2.24 -13.12 -5.11
CA PRO A 218 1.83 -14.39 -4.48
C PRO A 218 1.69 -15.53 -5.51
N SER A 219 1.92 -16.77 -5.10
CA SER A 219 2.18 -17.89 -6.02
C SER A 219 1.09 -18.14 -7.07
N GLN A 220 -0.20 -18.11 -6.71
CA GLN A 220 -1.29 -18.31 -7.67
C GLN A 220 -1.42 -17.12 -8.61
N THR A 221 -1.39 -15.91 -8.07
CA THR A 221 -1.38 -14.66 -8.84
C THR A 221 -0.20 -14.61 -9.82
N ALA A 222 1.00 -14.97 -9.38
CA ALA A 222 2.20 -15.08 -10.20
C ALA A 222 1.96 -16.07 -11.35
N GLY A 223 1.43 -17.26 -11.06
CA GLY A 223 1.10 -18.25 -12.09
C GLY A 223 0.09 -17.75 -13.13
N HIS A 224 -0.90 -16.93 -12.73
CA HIS A 224 -1.80 -16.28 -13.69
C HIS A 224 -1.09 -15.19 -14.51
N PHE A 225 -0.25 -14.37 -13.88
CA PHE A 225 0.49 -13.31 -14.55
C PHE A 225 1.53 -13.87 -15.54
N THR A 226 2.25 -14.94 -15.20
CA THR A 226 3.17 -15.65 -16.11
C THR A 226 2.44 -16.12 -17.38
N ARG A 227 1.25 -16.72 -17.24
CA ARG A 227 0.47 -17.12 -18.42
C ARG A 227 0.04 -15.91 -19.27
N PHE A 228 -0.33 -14.81 -18.62
CA PHE A 228 -0.70 -13.57 -19.30
C PHE A 228 0.45 -13.00 -20.15
N ILE A 229 1.69 -12.95 -19.61
CA ILE A 229 2.84 -12.43 -20.36
C ILE A 229 3.23 -13.36 -21.52
N SER A 230 3.17 -14.69 -21.35
CA SER A 230 3.47 -15.64 -22.43
C SER A 230 2.50 -15.48 -23.60
N GLN A 231 1.21 -15.34 -23.33
CA GLN A 231 0.19 -15.13 -24.37
C GLN A 231 0.38 -13.81 -25.14
N LYS A 232 0.91 -12.78 -24.49
CA LYS A 232 1.20 -11.49 -25.13
C LYS A 232 2.44 -11.56 -26.03
N GLY A 233 3.44 -12.35 -25.64
CA GLY A 233 4.66 -12.59 -26.43
C GLY A 233 4.36 -13.28 -27.76
N ASP A 234 3.40 -14.21 -27.80
CA ASP A 234 3.01 -14.93 -29.02
C ASP A 234 2.15 -14.10 -30.00
N SER A 235 1.74 -12.89 -29.59
CA SER A 235 0.84 -12.01 -30.35
C SER A 235 1.53 -10.76 -30.94
N SER A 236 2.85 -10.67 -30.82
CA SER A 236 3.69 -9.53 -31.28
C SER A 236 4.60 -9.96 -32.42
#